data_AF-A0A9D4D6H3-F1
#
_entry.id   AF-A0A9D4D6H3-F1
#
_cell.length_a   1.000
_cell.length_b   1.000
_cell.length_c   1.000
_cell.angle_alpha   90.00
_cell.angle_beta   90.00
_cell.angle_gamma   90.00
#
_symmetry.space_group_name_H-M   'P 1'
#
loop_
_entity.id
_entity.type
_entity.pdbx_description
1 polymer ?
#
loop_
_entity_poly.entity_id
_entity_poly.type
_entity_poly.pdbx_seq_one_letter_code
_entity_poly.pdbx_strand_id
1 'polypeptide(L)'
;METLLEQQRRYHEERERLMDAMTKETLFSAKPGRDQINKDHRTRNLVDRYAECTSELHELYEDKDGLRKEEVQALYGPNEFQEFYSRLKNLKDFHRKHPNEISVPMSVEFDEINKLKENADDNTNMVEFSDEEGYGKYLDLHECHTQFINLKGIEKIDYISYLSTFDHLFDVPKDKKNAAYKEYLQYLLDYMGGYIQRIKPLLDVQKEIDNIMIDFELQFSEGQFPGWPKETLGALAHTGAHLDLSAFSSWE
;
A
#
# COMPACT_ATOMS: atom_id res chain seq x y z
N MET A 1 -4.55 7.86 -34.88
CA MET A 1 -4.82 6.40 -35.00
C MET A 1 -3.64 5.73 -34.35
N GLU A 2 -3.78 5.23 -33.13
CA GLU A 2 -2.66 4.64 -32.38
C GLU A 2 -2.55 3.16 -32.70
N THR A 3 -1.60 2.82 -33.57
CA THR A 3 -1.21 1.44 -33.86
C THR A 3 -0.65 0.77 -32.62
N LEU A 4 -0.75 -0.56 -32.53
CA LEU A 4 -0.31 -1.29 -31.34
C LEU A 4 1.21 -1.15 -31.14
N LEU A 5 1.97 -1.14 -32.24
CA LEU A 5 3.41 -0.86 -32.18
C LEU A 5 3.73 0.57 -31.70
N GLU A 6 2.90 1.56 -32.03
CA GLU A 6 3.09 2.94 -31.55
C GLU A 6 2.73 3.06 -30.08
N GLN A 7 1.69 2.36 -29.62
CA GLN A 7 1.36 2.26 -28.20
C GLN A 7 2.51 1.61 -27.41
N GLN A 8 3.09 0.53 -27.92
CA GLN A 8 4.29 -0.09 -27.32
C GLN A 8 5.46 0.90 -27.25
N ARG A 9 5.74 1.61 -28.34
CA ARG A 9 6.79 2.64 -28.39
C ARG A 9 6.55 3.73 -27.34
N ARG A 10 5.31 4.22 -27.23
CA ARG A 10 4.90 5.25 -26.27
C ARG A 10 5.08 4.76 -24.83
N TYR A 11 4.64 3.55 -24.49
CA TYR A 11 4.82 3.00 -23.15
C TYR A 11 6.30 2.78 -22.78
N HIS A 12 7.15 2.37 -23.74
CA HIS A 12 8.59 2.31 -23.49
C HIS A 12 9.19 3.69 -23.24
N GLU A 13 8.82 4.69 -24.04
CA GLU A 13 9.25 6.08 -23.81
C GLU A 13 8.79 6.57 -22.43
N GLU A 14 7.53 6.34 -22.08
CA GLU A 14 6.97 6.74 -20.79
C GLU A 14 7.71 6.12 -19.60
N ARG A 15 8.00 4.82 -19.69
CA ARG A 15 8.79 4.11 -18.67
C ARG A 15 10.17 4.73 -18.48
N GLU A 16 10.86 5.05 -19.57
CA GLU A 16 12.18 5.72 -19.51
C GLU A 16 12.08 7.10 -18.86
N ARG A 17 11.07 7.90 -19.24
CA ARG A 17 10.84 9.24 -18.66
C ARG A 17 10.48 9.18 -17.18
N LEU A 18 9.68 8.20 -16.77
CA LEU A 18 9.35 7.97 -15.37
C LEU A 18 10.60 7.59 -14.56
N MET A 19 11.49 6.75 -15.11
CA MET A 19 12.77 6.42 -14.46
C MET A 19 13.69 7.64 -14.31
N ASP A 20 13.79 8.47 -15.35
CA ASP A 20 14.52 9.73 -15.28
C ASP A 20 13.94 10.66 -14.22
N ALA A 21 12.60 10.80 -14.17
CA ALA A 21 11.91 11.63 -13.19
C ALA A 21 12.12 11.12 -11.75
N MET A 22 12.01 9.81 -11.52
CA MET A 22 12.28 9.19 -10.21
C MET A 22 13.72 9.41 -9.78
N THR A 23 14.68 9.27 -10.69
CA THR A 23 16.10 9.52 -10.42
C THR A 23 16.33 10.98 -10.02
N LYS A 24 15.76 11.93 -10.77
CA LYS A 24 15.85 13.37 -10.46
C LYS A 24 15.20 13.71 -9.13
N GLU A 25 14.02 13.16 -8.83
CA GLU A 25 13.34 13.37 -7.56
C GLU A 25 14.18 12.83 -6.39
N THR A 26 14.74 11.63 -6.55
CA THR A 26 15.62 11.00 -5.55
C THR A 26 16.86 11.84 -5.27
N LEU A 27 17.49 12.38 -6.32
CA LEU A 27 18.68 13.23 -6.23
C LEU A 27 18.41 14.58 -5.55
N PHE A 28 17.19 15.10 -5.67
CA PHE A 28 16.79 16.36 -5.04
C PHE A 28 16.76 16.23 -3.51
N SER A 29 17.50 17.08 -2.79
CA SER A 29 17.49 17.10 -1.33
C SER A 29 16.24 17.81 -0.79
N ALA A 30 15.42 17.11 -0.01
CA ALA A 30 14.30 17.70 0.71
C ALA A 30 14.65 17.88 2.20
N LYS A 31 14.06 18.89 2.85
CA LYS A 31 14.18 19.05 4.31
C LYS A 31 13.36 17.97 5.02
N PRO A 32 13.80 17.48 6.18
CA PRO A 32 13.01 16.54 6.97
C PRO A 32 11.62 17.11 7.34
N GLY A 33 10.61 16.25 7.37
CA GLY A 33 9.22 16.62 7.66
C GLY A 33 8.39 16.75 6.39
N ARG A 34 7.68 17.86 6.23
CA ARG A 34 6.70 18.09 5.14
C ARG A 34 7.30 17.92 3.75
N ASP A 35 8.44 18.54 3.48
CA ASP A 35 9.07 18.51 2.14
C ASP A 35 9.49 17.09 1.76
N GLN A 36 10.03 16.34 2.72
CA GLN A 36 10.41 14.95 2.54
C GLN A 36 9.19 14.05 2.28
N ILE A 37 8.12 14.19 3.06
CA ILE A 37 6.88 13.43 2.86
C ILE A 37 6.29 13.73 1.48
N ASN A 38 6.24 15.00 1.08
CA ASN A 38 5.77 15.40 -0.25
C ASN A 38 6.62 14.82 -1.39
N LYS A 39 7.95 14.83 -1.22
CA LYS A 39 8.87 14.19 -2.15
C LYS A 39 8.60 12.68 -2.26
N ASP A 40 8.39 12.01 -1.14
CA ASP A 40 8.15 10.56 -1.12
C ASP A 40 6.81 10.22 -1.79
N HIS A 41 5.75 11.02 -1.58
CA HIS A 41 4.46 10.87 -2.28
C HIS A 41 4.55 11.12 -3.78
N ARG A 42 5.29 12.15 -4.22
CA ARG A 42 5.55 12.37 -5.64
C ARG A 42 6.29 11.18 -6.25
N THR A 43 7.30 10.67 -5.56
CA THR A 43 8.04 9.49 -5.99
C THR A 43 7.12 8.27 -6.06
N ARG A 44 6.23 8.08 -5.09
CA ARG A 44 5.24 7.00 -5.09
C ARG A 44 4.34 7.06 -6.32
N ASN A 45 3.79 8.23 -6.64
CA ASN A 45 2.96 8.41 -7.84
C ASN A 45 3.71 8.07 -9.14
N LEU A 46 5.00 8.39 -9.23
CA LEU A 46 5.83 8.02 -10.38
C LEU A 46 6.04 6.51 -10.47
N VAL A 47 6.26 5.84 -9.32
CA VAL A 47 6.41 4.38 -9.25
C VAL A 47 5.11 3.68 -9.65
N ASP A 48 3.96 4.15 -9.15
CA ASP A 48 2.66 3.56 -9.46
C ASP A 48 2.35 3.68 -10.96
N ARG A 49 2.54 4.88 -11.54
CA ARG A 49 2.39 5.09 -12.99
C ARG A 49 3.35 4.23 -13.81
N TYR A 50 4.58 4.02 -13.33
CA TYR A 50 5.55 3.14 -13.99
C TYR A 50 5.10 1.68 -13.95
N ALA A 51 4.55 1.22 -12.83
CA ALA A 51 4.02 -0.13 -12.68
C ALA A 51 2.82 -0.35 -13.60
N GLU A 52 1.88 0.59 -13.65
CA GLU A 52 0.73 0.58 -14.57
C GLU A 52 1.20 0.49 -16.03
N CYS A 53 2.09 1.40 -16.47
CA CYS A 53 2.64 1.38 -17.82
C CYS A 53 3.32 0.05 -18.15
N THR A 54 4.01 -0.55 -17.17
CA THR A 54 4.69 -1.83 -17.34
C THR A 54 3.70 -2.99 -17.46
N SER A 55 2.60 -2.96 -16.71
CA SER A 55 1.54 -3.97 -16.78
C SER A 55 0.84 -3.92 -18.14
N GLU A 56 0.41 -2.74 -18.58
CA GLU A 56 -0.22 -2.53 -19.89
C GLU A 56 0.70 -2.97 -21.03
N LEU A 57 1.98 -2.59 -20.97
CA LEU A 57 2.97 -2.99 -21.95
C LEU A 57 3.17 -4.51 -21.97
N HIS A 58 3.16 -5.17 -20.80
CA HIS A 58 3.26 -6.61 -20.70
C HIS A 58 2.08 -7.30 -21.38
N GLU A 59 0.85 -6.85 -21.13
CA GLU A 59 -0.35 -7.38 -21.77
C GLU A 59 -0.31 -7.23 -23.29
N LEU A 60 0.17 -6.08 -23.79
CA LEU A 60 0.36 -5.86 -25.23
C LEU A 60 1.41 -6.78 -25.86
N TYR A 61 2.39 -7.27 -25.09
CA TYR A 61 3.37 -8.25 -25.56
C TYR A 61 2.89 -9.70 -25.44
N GLU A 62 2.00 -10.02 -24.48
CA GLU A 62 1.38 -11.34 -24.39
C GLU A 62 0.55 -11.67 -25.63
N ASP A 63 0.00 -10.65 -26.32
CA ASP A 63 -0.67 -10.79 -27.63
C ASP A 63 -1.77 -11.87 -27.62
N LYS A 64 -2.62 -11.85 -26.59
CA LYS A 64 -3.68 -12.87 -26.39
C LYS A 64 -4.67 -12.95 -27.55
N ASP A 65 -4.89 -11.83 -28.23
CA ASP A 65 -5.79 -11.71 -29.38
C ASP A 65 -5.08 -11.92 -30.74
N GLY A 66 -3.74 -11.98 -30.76
CA GLY A 66 -2.93 -12.13 -31.96
C GLY A 66 -2.84 -10.87 -32.82
N LEU A 67 -3.43 -9.75 -32.39
CA LEU A 67 -3.51 -8.52 -33.19
C LEU A 67 -2.13 -7.90 -33.41
N ARG A 68 -1.20 -8.05 -32.45
CA ARG A 68 0.17 -7.57 -32.63
C ARG A 68 0.86 -8.36 -33.73
N LYS A 69 0.71 -9.68 -33.73
CA LYS A 69 1.29 -10.53 -34.77
C LYS A 69 0.71 -10.21 -36.14
N GLU A 70 -0.60 -10.00 -36.24
CA GLU A 70 -1.26 -9.57 -37.48
C GLU A 70 -0.73 -8.23 -37.97
N GLU A 71 -0.59 -7.24 -37.07
CA GLU A 71 -0.05 -5.94 -37.43
C GLU A 71 1.39 -6.05 -37.95
N VAL A 72 2.24 -6.82 -37.27
CA VAL A 72 3.63 -7.05 -37.69
C VAL A 72 3.68 -7.77 -39.04
N GLN A 73 2.80 -8.74 -39.28
CA GLN A 73 2.71 -9.42 -40.57
C GLN A 73 2.23 -8.51 -41.70
N ALA A 74 1.29 -7.59 -41.41
CA ALA A 74 0.86 -6.59 -42.39
C ALA A 74 2.01 -5.65 -42.81
N LEU A 75 2.96 -5.41 -41.91
CA LEU A 75 4.16 -4.61 -42.17
C LEU A 75 5.30 -5.37 -42.84
N TYR A 76 5.28 -6.71 -42.88
CA TYR A 76 6.34 -7.57 -43.46
C TYR A 76 5.77 -8.55 -44.51
N GLY A 77 4.67 -8.18 -45.16
CA GLY A 77 3.91 -9.03 -46.06
C GLY A 77 4.03 -8.65 -47.54
N PRO A 78 3.46 -9.45 -48.46
CA PRO A 78 3.53 -9.17 -49.91
C PRO A 78 2.94 -7.81 -50.34
N ASN A 79 2.07 -7.22 -49.51
CA ASN A 79 1.33 -5.98 -49.79
C ASN A 79 1.82 -4.78 -48.93
N GLU A 80 3.06 -4.81 -48.44
CA GLU A 80 3.70 -3.76 -47.63
C GLU A 80 3.44 -2.33 -48.14
N PHE A 81 3.64 -2.08 -49.44
CA PHE A 81 3.45 -0.75 -50.02
C PHE A 81 1.99 -0.28 -49.93
N GLN A 82 1.03 -1.18 -50.17
CA GLN A 82 -0.40 -0.84 -50.12
C GLN A 82 -0.83 -0.48 -48.69
N GLU A 83 -0.35 -1.24 -47.71
CA GLU A 83 -0.58 -0.98 -46.29
C GLU A 83 0.04 0.36 -45.86
N PHE A 84 1.28 0.64 -46.27
CA PHE A 84 1.93 1.93 -46.01
C PHE A 84 1.12 3.11 -46.57
N TYR A 85 0.69 3.04 -47.84
CA TYR A 85 -0.10 4.11 -48.44
C TYR A 85 -1.48 4.28 -47.80
N SER A 86 -2.10 3.19 -47.34
CA SER A 86 -3.35 3.22 -46.56
C SER A 86 -3.15 3.98 -45.24
N ARG A 87 -2.12 3.62 -44.46
CA ARG A 87 -1.79 4.31 -43.19
C ARG A 87 -1.43 5.78 -43.41
N LEU A 88 -0.64 6.08 -44.45
CA LEU A 88 -0.27 7.45 -44.79
C LEU A 88 -1.50 8.30 -45.19
N LYS A 89 -2.45 7.70 -45.93
CA LYS A 89 -3.70 8.38 -46.26
C LYS A 89 -4.50 8.70 -45.01
N ASN A 90 -4.65 7.74 -44.10
CA ASN A 90 -5.34 7.95 -42.82
C ASN A 90 -4.68 9.05 -41.98
N LEU A 91 -3.34 9.09 -41.93
CA LEU A 91 -2.60 10.13 -41.24
C LEU A 91 -2.84 11.52 -41.85
N LYS A 92 -2.80 11.63 -43.19
CA LYS A 92 -3.09 12.88 -43.90
C LYS A 92 -4.54 13.35 -43.67
N ASP A 93 -5.49 12.42 -43.68
CA ASP A 93 -6.90 12.72 -43.42
C ASP A 93 -7.13 13.16 -41.96
N PHE A 94 -6.43 12.55 -41.00
CA PHE A 94 -6.44 12.98 -39.61
C PHE A 94 -5.89 14.40 -39.46
N HIS A 95 -4.69 14.68 -39.98
CA HIS A 95 -4.08 16.02 -39.93
C HIS A 95 -4.94 17.08 -40.65
N ARG A 96 -5.66 16.71 -41.73
CA ARG A 96 -6.58 17.63 -42.40
C ARG A 96 -7.79 17.98 -41.51
N LYS A 97 -8.30 17.03 -40.72
CA LYS A 97 -9.41 17.25 -39.78
C LYS A 97 -8.99 18.02 -38.53
N HIS A 98 -7.71 17.89 -38.15
CA HIS A 98 -7.14 18.50 -36.95
C HIS A 98 -5.95 19.42 -37.27
N PRO A 99 -6.13 20.49 -38.07
CA PRO A 99 -5.02 21.31 -38.59
C PRO A 99 -4.31 22.16 -37.52
N ASN A 100 -4.95 22.39 -36.39
CA ASN A 100 -4.41 23.17 -35.26
C ASN A 100 -4.00 22.30 -34.07
N GLU A 101 -4.08 20.96 -34.20
CA GLU A 101 -3.67 20.05 -33.14
C GLU A 101 -2.14 19.96 -33.14
N ILE A 102 -1.53 20.47 -32.07
CA ILE A 102 -0.09 20.39 -31.86
C ILE A 102 0.18 19.11 -31.09
N SER A 103 0.93 18.18 -31.69
CA SER A 103 1.44 17.02 -30.95
C SER A 103 2.52 17.52 -29.99
N VAL A 104 2.22 17.43 -28.70
CA VAL A 104 3.17 17.72 -27.63
C VAL A 104 3.96 16.45 -27.36
N PRO A 105 5.30 16.45 -27.54
CA PRO A 105 6.12 15.30 -27.18
C PRO A 105 6.05 15.06 -25.67
N MET A 106 6.07 13.79 -25.27
CA MET A 106 6.04 13.40 -23.85
C MET A 106 7.17 14.05 -23.03
N SER A 107 8.33 14.30 -23.64
CA SER A 107 9.41 15.05 -22.99
C SER A 107 8.99 16.45 -22.53
N VAL A 108 8.15 17.14 -23.30
CA VAL A 108 7.67 18.49 -22.96
C VAL A 108 6.70 18.42 -21.79
N GLU A 109 5.83 17.40 -21.73
CA GLU A 109 4.93 17.19 -20.60
C GLU A 109 5.68 16.95 -19.29
N PHE A 110 6.72 16.11 -19.31
CA PHE A 110 7.58 15.88 -18.14
C PHE A 110 8.37 17.14 -17.75
N ASP A 111 8.82 17.93 -18.72
CA ASP A 111 9.48 19.22 -18.44
C ASP A 111 8.52 20.26 -17.84
N GLU A 112 7.27 20.28 -18.29
CA GLU A 112 6.21 21.14 -17.72
C GLU A 112 5.86 20.72 -16.29
N ILE A 113 5.77 19.43 -16.00
CA ILE A 113 5.58 18.91 -14.63
C ILE A 113 6.73 19.36 -13.73
N ASN A 114 7.97 19.29 -14.21
CA ASN A 114 9.14 19.76 -13.46
C ASN A 114 9.08 21.28 -13.21
N LYS A 115 8.69 22.08 -14.20
CA LYS A 115 8.53 23.53 -14.05
C LYS A 115 7.39 23.89 -13.11
N LEU A 116 6.27 23.19 -13.18
CA LEU A 116 5.16 23.40 -12.25
C LEU A 116 5.59 23.10 -10.82
N LYS A 117 6.45 22.11 -10.60
CA LYS A 117 7.05 21.84 -9.29
C LYS A 117 7.96 22.99 -8.81
N GLU A 118 8.80 23.53 -9.69
CA GLU A 118 9.68 24.67 -9.35
C GLU A 118 8.92 25.95 -9.03
N ASN A 119 7.74 26.13 -9.65
CA ASN A 119 6.89 27.30 -9.46
C ASN A 119 5.73 27.07 -8.47
N ALA A 120 5.51 25.83 -8.03
CA ALA A 120 4.50 25.52 -7.04
C ALA A 120 4.95 26.13 -5.72
N ASP A 121 4.06 26.92 -5.11
CA ASP A 121 4.27 27.35 -3.73
C ASP A 121 4.50 26.09 -2.87
N ASP A 122 5.49 26.17 -1.96
CA ASP A 122 5.85 25.15 -0.96
C ASP A 122 4.66 24.66 -0.09
N ASN A 123 3.47 25.21 -0.31
CA ASN A 123 2.24 24.92 0.40
C ASN A 123 1.33 23.86 -0.22
N THR A 124 1.68 23.27 -1.37
CA THR A 124 0.85 22.19 -1.94
C THR A 124 1.12 20.87 -1.21
N ASN A 125 0.16 20.45 -0.39
CA ASN A 125 0.21 19.16 0.30
C ASN A 125 -0.14 18.03 -0.67
N MET A 126 0.72 17.00 -0.73
CA MET A 126 0.45 15.80 -1.51
C MET A 126 -0.50 14.84 -0.78
N VAL A 127 -0.63 14.99 0.53
CA VAL A 127 -1.39 14.11 1.41
C VAL A 127 -2.04 14.94 2.53
N GLU A 128 -3.23 14.52 2.94
CA GLU A 128 -3.97 15.16 4.01
C GLU A 128 -3.52 14.62 5.37
N PHE A 129 -3.24 15.53 6.30
CA PHE A 129 -3.02 15.25 7.71
C PHE A 129 -3.96 16.15 8.51
N SER A 130 -4.39 15.66 9.66
CA SER A 130 -5.02 16.51 10.67
C SER A 130 -4.02 17.56 11.17
N ASP A 131 -4.52 18.71 11.60
CA ASP A 131 -3.70 19.77 12.22
C ASP A 131 -2.94 19.24 13.45
N GLU A 132 -3.56 18.33 14.20
CA GLU A 132 -2.98 17.69 15.40
C GLU A 132 -1.84 16.72 15.05
N GLU A 133 -1.87 16.11 13.86
CA GLU A 133 -0.78 15.22 13.39
C GLU A 133 0.46 16.02 12.95
N GLY A 134 0.31 17.33 12.71
CA GLY A 134 1.41 18.22 12.36
C GLY A 134 2.18 17.77 11.12
N TYR A 135 1.48 17.26 10.10
CA TYR A 135 2.04 16.73 8.86
C TYR A 135 3.05 15.58 9.08
N GLY A 136 2.66 14.59 9.88
CA GLY A 136 3.49 13.41 10.16
C GLY A 136 4.45 13.58 11.34
N LYS A 137 4.35 14.68 12.10
CA LYS A 137 5.19 14.94 13.27
C LYS A 137 4.66 14.26 14.54
N TYR A 138 3.34 14.14 14.65
CA TYR A 138 2.64 13.63 15.82
C TYR A 138 1.56 12.63 15.42
N LEU A 139 1.21 11.74 16.35
CA LEU A 139 0.06 10.85 16.23
C LEU A 139 -1.06 11.43 17.09
N ASP A 140 -2.21 11.72 16.49
CA ASP A 140 -3.42 12.00 17.23
C ASP A 140 -4.06 10.69 17.72
N LEU A 141 -3.92 10.42 19.03
CA LEU A 141 -4.53 9.26 19.67
C LEU A 141 -5.70 9.65 20.58
N HIS A 142 -6.19 10.89 20.49
CA HIS A 142 -7.26 11.39 21.34
C HIS A 142 -8.59 10.67 21.06
N GLU A 143 -8.88 10.40 19.79
CA GLU A 143 -10.06 9.63 19.41
C GLU A 143 -9.95 8.17 19.87
N CYS A 144 -8.76 7.56 19.76
CA CYS A 144 -8.52 6.20 20.24
C CYS A 144 -8.71 6.11 21.76
N HIS A 145 -8.18 7.09 22.51
CA HIS A 145 -8.39 7.19 23.96
C HIS A 145 -9.88 7.34 24.31
N THR A 146 -10.61 8.18 23.58
CA THR A 146 -12.06 8.38 23.79
C THR A 146 -12.83 7.09 23.58
N GLN A 147 -12.50 6.30 22.54
CA GLN A 147 -13.10 4.99 22.33
C GLN A 147 -12.73 4.03 23.47
N PHE A 148 -11.46 4.02 23.89
CA PHE A 148 -10.95 3.13 24.94
C PHE A 148 -11.66 3.34 26.30
N ILE A 149 -11.83 4.59 26.75
CA ILE A 149 -12.49 4.88 28.04
C ILE A 149 -13.99 4.55 28.04
N ASN A 150 -14.60 4.43 26.86
CA ASN A 150 -16.01 4.08 26.69
C ASN A 150 -16.24 2.56 26.68
N LEU A 151 -15.18 1.75 26.67
CA LEU A 151 -15.28 0.29 26.70
C LEU A 151 -15.80 -0.19 28.06
N LYS A 152 -16.74 -1.14 28.01
CA LYS A 152 -17.35 -1.71 29.22
C LYS A 152 -16.35 -2.60 29.96
N GLY A 153 -16.18 -2.35 31.27
CA GLY A 153 -15.32 -3.15 32.14
C GLY A 153 -13.85 -2.72 32.18
N ILE A 154 -13.48 -1.67 31.44
CA ILE A 154 -12.14 -1.06 31.50
C ILE A 154 -12.16 0.11 32.48
N GLU A 155 -11.08 0.27 33.23
CA GLU A 155 -10.93 1.39 34.14
C GLU A 155 -10.67 2.67 33.35
N LYS A 156 -11.31 3.77 33.76
CA LYS A 156 -11.11 5.07 33.12
C LYS A 156 -9.75 5.61 33.51
N ILE A 157 -8.84 5.59 32.56
CA ILE A 157 -7.49 6.15 32.69
C ILE A 157 -7.38 7.50 32.00
N ASP A 158 -6.50 8.36 32.50
CA ASP A 158 -6.16 9.62 31.85
C ASP A 158 -5.34 9.37 30.56
N TYR A 159 -5.21 10.41 29.74
CA TYR A 159 -4.56 10.31 28.43
C TYR A 159 -3.08 9.89 28.53
N ILE A 160 -2.35 10.38 29.53
CA ILE A 160 -0.92 10.08 29.70
C ILE A 160 -0.73 8.59 30.06
N SER A 161 -1.57 8.08 30.98
CA SER A 161 -1.58 6.67 31.31
C SER A 161 -1.93 5.81 30.09
N TYR A 162 -2.91 6.22 29.28
CA TYR A 162 -3.26 5.52 28.04
C TYR A 162 -2.07 5.44 27.06
N LEU A 163 -1.36 6.56 26.83
CA LEU A 163 -0.18 6.58 25.98
C LEU A 163 0.95 5.66 26.46
N SER A 164 0.97 5.32 27.75
CA SER A 164 1.97 4.42 28.34
C SER A 164 1.57 2.94 28.25
N THR A 165 0.34 2.63 27.85
CA THR A 165 -0.22 1.26 27.89
C THR A 165 -0.96 0.83 26.63
N PHE A 166 -1.17 1.72 25.65
CA PHE A 166 -2.03 1.42 24.48
C PHE A 166 -1.49 0.28 23.60
N ASP A 167 -0.19 0.01 23.65
CA ASP A 167 0.53 -1.07 22.97
C ASP A 167 0.65 -2.35 23.82
N HIS A 168 0.32 -2.29 25.11
CA HIS A 168 0.35 -3.44 26.04
C HIS A 168 -0.91 -4.32 25.90
N LEU A 169 -1.18 -4.82 24.70
CA LEU A 169 -2.40 -5.57 24.36
C LEU A 169 -2.53 -6.92 25.09
N PHE A 170 -1.43 -7.46 25.59
CA PHE A 170 -1.37 -8.72 26.35
C PHE A 170 -1.76 -8.56 27.83
N ASP A 171 -1.64 -7.35 28.39
CA ASP A 171 -2.00 -7.07 29.79
C ASP A 171 -3.52 -7.00 29.99
N VAL A 172 -4.27 -6.75 28.90
CA VAL A 172 -5.74 -6.68 28.96
C VAL A 172 -6.32 -8.08 29.17
N PRO A 173 -7.07 -8.31 30.27
CA PRO A 173 -7.67 -9.60 30.57
C PRO A 173 -8.61 -10.10 29.47
N LYS A 174 -8.63 -11.41 29.23
CA LYS A 174 -9.42 -12.05 28.15
C LYS A 174 -10.93 -11.78 28.26
N ASP A 175 -11.45 -11.70 29.48
CA ASP A 175 -12.84 -11.35 29.79
C ASP A 175 -13.23 -9.93 29.35
N LYS A 176 -12.26 -9.02 29.22
CA LYS A 176 -12.48 -7.65 28.73
C LYS A 176 -12.35 -7.52 27.20
N LYS A 177 -11.82 -8.54 26.51
CA LYS A 177 -11.67 -8.61 25.05
C LYS A 177 -12.99 -8.98 24.36
N ASN A 178 -14.00 -8.12 24.53
CA ASN A 178 -15.33 -8.27 23.92
C ASN A 178 -15.37 -7.70 22.49
N ALA A 179 -16.55 -7.74 21.85
CA ALA A 179 -16.74 -7.22 20.49
C ALA A 179 -16.35 -5.73 20.35
N ALA A 180 -16.69 -4.90 21.34
CA ALA A 180 -16.33 -3.48 21.33
C ALA A 180 -14.81 -3.26 21.46
N TYR A 181 -14.12 -4.11 22.23
CA TYR A 181 -12.65 -4.09 22.30
C TYR A 181 -12.02 -4.44 20.95
N LYS A 182 -12.60 -5.41 20.22
CA LYS A 182 -12.16 -5.74 18.86
C LYS A 182 -12.36 -4.56 17.90
N GLU A 183 -13.49 -3.88 17.95
CA GLU A 183 -13.75 -2.68 17.13
C GLU A 183 -12.75 -1.56 17.42
N TYR A 184 -12.46 -1.31 18.70
CA TYR A 184 -11.40 -0.37 19.12
C TYR A 184 -10.03 -0.77 18.55
N LEU A 185 -9.65 -2.04 18.63
CA LEU A 185 -8.36 -2.51 18.08
C LEU A 185 -8.30 -2.36 16.57
N GLN A 186 -9.41 -2.63 15.87
CA GLN A 186 -9.49 -2.41 14.42
C GLN A 186 -9.30 -0.94 14.09
N TYR A 187 -9.98 -0.05 14.82
CA TYR A 187 -9.83 1.40 14.65
C TYR A 187 -8.39 1.86 14.85
N LEU A 188 -7.75 1.42 15.95
CA LEU A 188 -6.36 1.73 16.24
C LEU A 188 -5.42 1.22 15.14
N LEU A 189 -5.64 -0.02 14.68
CA LEU A 189 -4.82 -0.62 13.63
C LEU A 189 -4.98 0.12 12.30
N ASP A 190 -6.21 0.43 11.89
CA ASP A 190 -6.50 1.15 10.66
C ASP A 190 -5.91 2.57 10.69
N TYR A 191 -6.01 3.25 11.83
CA TYR A 191 -5.39 4.56 12.03
C TYR A 191 -3.86 4.48 11.91
N MET A 192 -3.22 3.53 12.61
CA MET A 192 -1.76 3.36 12.57
C MET A 192 -1.27 2.96 11.18
N GLY A 193 -1.97 2.03 10.52
CA GLY A 193 -1.65 1.58 9.17
C GLY A 193 -1.78 2.71 8.15
N GLY A 194 -2.90 3.45 8.19
CA GLY A 194 -3.12 4.62 7.35
C GLY A 194 -2.08 5.72 7.61
N TYR A 195 -1.73 5.97 8.87
CA TYR A 195 -0.71 6.93 9.24
C TYR A 195 0.65 6.56 8.65
N ILE A 196 1.08 5.28 8.78
CA ILE A 196 2.34 4.78 8.21
C ILE A 196 2.36 4.98 6.68
N GLN A 197 1.27 4.67 5.98
CA GLN A 197 1.18 4.89 4.54
C GLN A 197 1.30 6.38 4.18
N ARG A 198 0.73 7.29 4.99
CA ARG A 198 0.86 8.74 4.77
C ARG A 198 2.27 9.25 5.04
N ILE A 199 2.96 8.78 6.08
CA ILE A 199 4.32 9.27 6.42
C ILE A 199 5.44 8.60 5.61
N LYS A 200 5.22 7.37 5.14
CA LYS A 200 6.21 6.56 4.41
C LYS A 200 5.54 5.86 3.22
N PRO A 201 5.10 6.59 2.20
CA PRO A 201 4.39 6.01 1.05
C PRO A 201 5.25 5.04 0.22
N LEU A 202 6.58 5.13 0.33
CA LEU A 202 7.53 4.24 -0.34
C LEU A 202 7.78 2.92 0.40
N LEU A 203 7.24 2.77 1.62
CA LEU A 203 7.33 1.51 2.36
C LEU A 203 6.32 0.50 1.81
N ASP A 204 6.78 -0.71 1.52
CA ASP A 204 5.91 -1.83 1.19
C ASP A 204 5.27 -2.39 2.47
N VAL A 205 4.16 -1.79 2.88
CA VAL A 205 3.43 -2.16 4.10
C VAL A 205 2.94 -3.61 4.02
N GLN A 206 2.54 -4.10 2.84
CA GLN A 206 2.04 -5.46 2.69
C GLN A 206 3.14 -6.47 3.00
N LYS A 207 4.34 -6.25 2.45
CA LYS A 207 5.50 -7.11 2.74
C LYS A 207 5.85 -7.13 4.23
N GLU A 208 5.82 -5.98 4.90
CA GLU A 208 6.06 -5.92 6.35
C GLU A 208 5.01 -6.70 7.14
N ILE A 209 3.73 -6.59 6.77
CA ILE A 209 2.64 -7.36 7.37
C ILE A 209 2.84 -8.86 7.14
N ASP A 210 3.20 -9.27 5.92
CA ASP A 210 3.42 -10.67 5.57
C ASP A 210 4.57 -11.27 6.40
N ASN A 211 5.68 -10.53 6.57
CA ASN A 211 6.79 -10.95 7.43
C ASN A 211 6.35 -11.11 8.89
N ILE A 212 5.61 -10.13 9.43
CA ILE A 212 5.06 -10.18 10.79
C ILE A 212 4.13 -11.38 10.95
N MET A 213 3.32 -11.69 9.94
CA MET A 213 2.38 -12.81 9.98
C MET A 213 3.12 -14.15 10.02
N ILE A 214 4.22 -14.30 9.27
CA ILE A 214 5.07 -15.50 9.32
C ILE A 214 5.65 -15.69 10.73
N ASP A 215 6.20 -14.63 11.32
CA ASP A 215 6.76 -14.68 12.67
C ASP A 215 5.69 -14.96 13.73
N PHE A 216 4.50 -14.37 13.55
CA PHE A 216 3.34 -14.62 14.40
C PHE A 216 2.91 -16.08 14.34
N GLU A 217 2.73 -16.65 13.15
CA GLU A 217 2.32 -18.05 12.98
C GLU A 217 3.30 -19.02 13.62
N LEU A 218 4.61 -18.75 13.48
CA LEU A 218 5.66 -19.52 14.13
C LEU A 218 5.52 -19.45 15.66
N GLN A 219 5.52 -18.25 16.25
CA GLN A 219 5.42 -18.06 17.70
C GLN A 219 4.11 -18.62 18.27
N PHE A 220 3.00 -18.45 17.55
CA PHE A 220 1.69 -18.92 17.95
C PHE A 220 1.61 -20.45 17.92
N SER A 221 2.14 -21.10 16.88
CA SER A 221 2.18 -22.56 16.77
C SER A 221 3.06 -23.21 17.86
N GLU A 222 4.15 -22.54 18.24
CA GLU A 222 5.01 -22.97 19.34
C GLU A 222 4.38 -22.73 20.72
N GLY A 223 3.42 -21.80 20.81
CA GLY A 223 2.77 -21.41 22.06
C GLY A 223 3.59 -20.41 22.87
N GLN A 224 4.50 -19.70 22.22
CA GLN A 224 5.35 -18.66 22.81
C GLN A 224 4.74 -17.26 22.72
N PHE A 225 3.56 -17.13 22.11
CA PHE A 225 2.91 -15.84 21.92
C PHE A 225 2.44 -15.22 23.24
N PRO A 226 2.90 -14.01 23.61
CA PRO A 226 2.55 -13.36 24.87
C PRO A 226 1.03 -13.17 25.06
N GLY A 227 0.52 -13.48 26.25
CA GLY A 227 -0.91 -13.38 26.57
C GLY A 227 -1.79 -14.50 26.02
N TRP A 228 -1.22 -15.42 25.23
CA TRP A 228 -1.90 -16.62 24.69
C TRP A 228 -1.07 -17.88 24.92
N PRO A 229 -0.73 -18.23 26.17
CA PRO A 229 -0.06 -19.50 26.44
C PRO A 229 -0.94 -20.64 25.95
N LYS A 230 -0.32 -21.69 25.39
CA LYS A 230 -1.04 -22.96 25.18
C LYS A 230 -1.71 -23.31 26.50
N GLU A 231 -3.02 -23.58 26.44
CA GLU A 231 -3.70 -24.19 27.59
C GLU A 231 -2.83 -25.38 27.98
N THR A 232 -2.18 -25.28 29.14
CA THR A 232 -1.70 -26.48 29.80
C THR A 232 -2.99 -27.25 30.04
N LEU A 233 -3.26 -28.23 29.17
CA LEU A 233 -4.17 -29.32 29.48
C LEU A 233 -3.83 -29.68 30.90
N GLY A 234 -4.72 -29.29 31.82
CA GLY A 234 -4.38 -29.27 33.23
C GLY A 234 -3.81 -30.63 33.56
N ALA A 235 -2.74 -30.68 34.34
CA ALA A 235 -2.24 -31.94 34.90
C ALA A 235 -3.34 -32.73 35.66
N LEU A 236 -4.52 -32.12 35.87
CA LEU A 236 -5.76 -32.69 36.38
C LEU A 236 -6.63 -33.44 35.36
N ALA A 237 -6.41 -33.34 34.05
CA ALA A 237 -7.17 -34.10 33.05
C ALA A 237 -6.57 -35.48 32.76
N HIS A 238 -5.31 -35.71 33.13
CA HIS A 238 -4.61 -36.99 32.90
C HIS A 238 -4.17 -37.73 34.16
N THR A 239 -4.46 -37.20 35.35
CA THR A 239 -4.34 -37.98 36.58
C THR A 239 -5.73 -38.14 37.17
N GLY A 240 -6.36 -39.28 36.86
CA GLY A 240 -7.38 -39.80 37.77
C GLY A 240 -6.72 -39.91 39.14
N ALA A 241 -6.98 -38.95 40.02
CA ALA A 241 -6.62 -39.07 41.41
C ALA A 241 -7.24 -40.39 41.88
N HIS A 242 -6.39 -41.37 42.16
CA HIS A 242 -6.84 -42.61 42.77
C HIS A 242 -7.38 -42.25 44.16
N LEU A 243 -8.67 -41.99 44.23
CA LEU A 243 -9.38 -41.79 45.48
C LEU A 243 -9.42 -43.16 46.15
N ASP A 244 -8.47 -43.41 47.05
CA ASP A 244 -8.43 -44.66 47.81
C ASP A 244 -9.60 -44.68 48.81
N LEU A 245 -10.65 -45.41 48.45
CA LEU A 245 -11.85 -45.62 49.25
C LEU A 245 -11.74 -46.87 50.13
N SER A 246 -10.56 -47.49 50.26
CA SER A 246 -10.35 -48.67 51.12
C SER A 246 -10.78 -48.41 52.57
N ALA A 247 -10.60 -47.18 53.07
CA ALA A 247 -11.04 -46.75 54.40
C ALA A 247 -12.56 -46.75 54.64
N PHE A 248 -13.39 -46.85 53.58
CA PHE A 248 -14.86 -46.90 53.67
C PHE A 248 -15.44 -48.29 53.36
N SER A 249 -14.59 -49.30 53.16
CA SER A 249 -15.00 -50.64 52.75
C SER A 249 -15.01 -51.69 53.88
N SER A 250 -14.63 -51.31 55.10
CA SER A 250 -14.79 -52.18 56.28
C SER A 250 -16.18 -51.97 56.90
N TRP A 251 -17.06 -52.93 56.65
CA TRP A 251 -18.29 -53.14 57.40
C TRP A 251 -17.99 -54.07 58.58
N GLU A 252 -18.37 -53.64 59.79
CA GLU A 252 -18.80 -54.51 60.90
C GLU A 252 -20.22 -54.06 61.29
#